data_AF-A0A6L8GLK1-F1
#
_entry.id   AF-A0A6L8GLK1-F1
#
_cell.length_a   1.000
_cell.length_b   1.000
_cell.length_c   1.000
_cell.angle_alpha   90.00
_cell.angle_beta   90.00
_cell.angle_gamma   90.00
#
_symmetry.space_group_name_H-M   'P 1'
#
loop_
_entity.id
_entity.type
_entity.pdbx_description
1 polymer ?
#
loop_
_entity_poly.entity_id
_entity_poly.type
_entity_poly.pdbx_seq_one_letter_code
_entity_poly.pdbx_strand_id
1 'polypeptide(L)'
;MPTIHFLREQLDVDCPAGAILRDVALDAGVELYGLKGKLGNCGGCGQCSTCFVAVAGQDEDTCLTPRTAPEQRFLKRRPLNWRLACQAVIRDSLVVVTRPQVGWPGGDQALAAAVNTMPVDAMPSTQANPRQDSEPDDPDVPDDGDGLENGDEAGER
;
A
#
# COMPACT_ATOMS: atom_id res chain seq x y z
N MET A 1 -3.26 7.22 -16.28
CA MET A 1 -3.26 5.76 -16.51
C MET A 1 -2.05 5.24 -15.77
N PRO A 2 -2.22 4.49 -14.67
CA PRO A 2 -1.09 4.00 -13.88
C PRO A 2 -0.13 3.11 -14.69
N THR A 3 1.15 3.18 -14.36
CA THR A 3 2.19 2.34 -14.96
C THR A 3 2.85 1.47 -13.88
N ILE A 4 3.04 0.19 -14.19
CA ILE A 4 3.74 -0.77 -13.32
C ILE A 4 5.10 -1.06 -13.93
N HIS A 5 6.18 -0.78 -13.18
CA HIS A 5 7.52 -1.19 -13.56
C HIS A 5 7.90 -2.49 -12.89
N PHE A 6 8.04 -3.54 -13.70
CA PHE A 6 8.54 -4.83 -13.26
C PHE A 6 10.07 -4.82 -13.29
N LEU A 7 10.68 -4.58 -12.12
CA LEU A 7 12.11 -4.28 -12.02
C LEU A 7 13.03 -5.40 -12.53
N ARG A 8 12.64 -6.68 -12.35
CA ARG A 8 13.47 -7.81 -12.81
C ARG A 8 13.35 -8.03 -14.31
N GLU A 9 12.18 -7.79 -14.83
CA GLU A 9 11.85 -7.94 -16.24
C GLU A 9 12.27 -6.70 -17.04
N GLN A 10 12.59 -5.59 -16.36
CA GLN A 10 12.89 -4.28 -16.96
C GLN A 10 11.79 -3.87 -17.93
N LEU A 11 10.54 -4.03 -17.49
CA LEU A 11 9.34 -3.87 -18.31
C LEU A 11 8.36 -2.91 -17.63
N ASP A 12 7.93 -1.90 -18.38
CA ASP A 12 6.84 -1.01 -18.00
C ASP A 12 5.53 -1.48 -18.64
N VAL A 13 4.48 -1.54 -17.83
CA VAL A 13 3.15 -1.97 -18.25
C VAL A 13 2.12 -0.93 -17.83
N ASP A 14 1.46 -0.32 -18.80
CA ASP A 14 0.33 0.55 -18.55
C ASP A 14 -0.90 -0.26 -18.21
N CYS A 15 -1.64 0.19 -17.19
CA CYS A 15 -2.82 -0.52 -16.71
C CYS A 15 -3.91 0.43 -16.23
N PRO A 16 -5.18 0.00 -16.22
CA PRO A 16 -6.24 0.79 -15.63
C PRO A 16 -6.17 0.75 -14.10
N ALA A 17 -6.45 1.89 -13.47
CA ALA A 17 -6.69 1.93 -12.03
C ALA A 17 -7.90 1.02 -11.69
N GLY A 18 -7.81 0.29 -10.59
CA GLY A 18 -8.76 -0.75 -10.19
C GLY A 18 -8.44 -2.15 -10.70
N ALA A 19 -7.41 -2.32 -11.55
CA ALA A 19 -6.99 -3.64 -11.99
C ALA A 19 -6.29 -4.44 -10.87
N ILE A 20 -6.39 -5.76 -10.94
CA ILE A 20 -5.67 -6.67 -10.04
C ILE A 20 -4.24 -6.85 -10.56
N LEU A 21 -3.25 -6.62 -9.70
CA LEU A 21 -1.83 -6.66 -10.06
C LEU A 21 -1.40 -7.99 -10.70
N ARG A 22 -1.93 -9.11 -10.20
CA ARG A 22 -1.65 -10.43 -10.78
C ARG A 22 -2.07 -10.53 -12.24
N ASP A 23 -3.27 -10.07 -12.55
CA ASP A 23 -3.85 -10.29 -13.87
C ASP A 23 -3.13 -9.41 -14.90
N VAL A 24 -2.86 -8.14 -14.54
CA VAL A 24 -2.02 -7.24 -15.34
C VAL A 24 -0.64 -7.84 -15.63
N ALA A 25 0.02 -8.42 -14.61
CA ALA A 25 1.33 -9.05 -14.78
C ALA A 25 1.27 -10.24 -15.75
N LEU A 26 0.28 -11.13 -15.57
CA LEU A 26 0.15 -12.33 -16.41
C LEU A 26 -0.22 -11.98 -17.85
N ASP A 27 -1.10 -11.00 -18.06
CA ASP A 27 -1.50 -10.53 -19.39
C ASP A 27 -0.31 -9.88 -20.13
N ALA A 28 0.60 -9.23 -19.40
CA ALA A 28 1.86 -8.69 -19.93
C ALA A 28 2.96 -9.75 -20.11
N GLY A 29 2.69 -11.03 -19.83
CA GLY A 29 3.67 -12.12 -19.93
C GLY A 29 4.71 -12.14 -18.81
N VAL A 30 4.49 -11.40 -17.72
CA VAL A 30 5.38 -11.35 -16.56
C VAL A 30 5.15 -12.56 -15.66
N GLU A 31 6.23 -13.33 -15.44
CA GLU A 31 6.17 -14.57 -14.67
C GLU A 31 6.22 -14.33 -13.16
N LEU A 32 5.06 -14.46 -12.51
CA LEU A 32 4.93 -14.37 -11.06
C LEU A 32 5.28 -15.67 -10.34
N TYR A 33 5.27 -16.82 -11.02
CA TYR A 33 5.38 -18.13 -10.39
C TYR A 33 6.69 -18.83 -10.68
N GLY A 34 7.34 -19.32 -9.61
CA GLY A 34 8.35 -20.37 -9.74
C GLY A 34 7.71 -21.70 -10.15
N LEU A 35 8.54 -22.71 -10.47
CA LEU A 35 8.09 -24.03 -10.94
C LEU A 35 6.97 -24.65 -10.07
N LYS A 36 7.14 -24.65 -8.74
CA LYS A 36 6.11 -25.15 -7.82
C LYS A 36 4.83 -24.31 -7.82
N GLY A 37 4.96 -22.99 -8.00
CA GLY A 37 3.83 -22.08 -8.07
C GLY A 37 2.99 -22.29 -9.34
N LYS A 38 3.61 -22.65 -10.46
CA LYS A 38 2.89 -22.95 -11.71
C LYS A 38 1.94 -24.14 -11.57
N LEU A 39 2.36 -25.17 -10.83
CA LEU A 39 1.58 -26.39 -10.63
C LEU A 39 0.54 -26.25 -9.49
N GLY A 40 0.73 -25.32 -8.56
CA GLY A 40 -0.02 -25.29 -7.30
C GLY A 40 -0.55 -23.91 -6.88
N ASN A 41 -0.65 -22.95 -7.79
CA ASN A 41 -1.30 -21.67 -7.47
C ASN A 41 -2.82 -21.82 -7.39
N CYS A 42 -3.45 -20.98 -6.58
CA CYS A 42 -4.91 -20.98 -6.38
C CYS A 42 -5.70 -20.19 -7.44
N GLY A 43 -5.10 -19.83 -8.58
CA GLY A 43 -5.77 -19.05 -9.62
C GLY A 43 -6.15 -17.61 -9.25
N GLY A 44 -5.73 -17.13 -8.07
CA GLY A 44 -6.02 -15.77 -7.60
C GLY A 44 -7.05 -15.67 -6.46
N CYS A 45 -7.57 -16.79 -5.96
CA CYS A 45 -8.60 -16.81 -4.91
C CYS A 45 -8.11 -16.49 -3.48
N GLY A 46 -6.87 -16.02 -3.30
CA GLY A 46 -6.31 -15.72 -1.98
C GLY A 46 -6.14 -16.94 -1.06
N GLN A 47 -6.10 -18.16 -1.60
CA GLN A 47 -5.97 -19.41 -0.81
C GLN A 47 -4.54 -19.95 -0.76
N CYS A 48 -3.60 -19.29 -1.42
CA CYS A 48 -2.18 -19.64 -1.38
C CYS A 48 -1.34 -18.37 -1.31
N SER A 49 -0.05 -18.55 -1.04
CA SER A 49 0.93 -17.47 -0.97
C SER A 49 1.90 -17.45 -2.14
N THR A 50 1.56 -18.07 -3.29
CA THR A 50 2.51 -18.27 -4.41
C THR A 50 2.66 -17.07 -5.33
N CYS A 51 1.72 -16.13 -5.34
CA CYS A 51 1.76 -14.89 -6.14
C CYS A 51 2.37 -13.70 -5.38
N PHE A 52 3.33 -13.97 -4.50
CA PHE A 52 3.94 -12.93 -3.69
C PHE A 52 4.90 -12.07 -4.53
N VAL A 53 4.84 -10.76 -4.32
CA VAL A 53 5.67 -9.74 -4.97
C VAL A 53 6.17 -8.76 -3.92
N ALA A 54 7.27 -8.06 -4.19
CA ALA A 54 7.70 -6.93 -3.36
C ALA A 54 7.38 -5.63 -4.08
N VAL A 55 6.81 -4.67 -3.36
CA VAL A 55 6.46 -3.33 -3.84
C VAL A 55 7.50 -2.35 -3.30
N ALA A 56 7.87 -1.34 -4.09
CA ALA A 56 8.82 -0.34 -3.63
C ALA A 56 8.18 0.64 -2.63
N GLY A 57 8.93 0.95 -1.57
CA GLY A 57 8.41 1.53 -0.34
C GLY A 57 8.60 3.04 -0.23
N GLN A 58 7.51 3.76 -0.45
CA GLN A 58 7.02 4.92 0.30
C GLN A 58 5.50 5.04 0.11
N ASP A 59 5.00 4.53 -1.03
CA ASP A 59 3.64 4.71 -1.50
C ASP A 59 2.84 3.39 -1.61
N GLU A 60 3.22 2.29 -0.95
CA GLU A 60 2.48 1.03 -1.13
C GLU A 60 1.00 1.13 -0.73
N ASP A 61 0.71 1.94 0.29
CA ASP A 61 -0.65 2.17 0.80
C ASP A 61 -1.45 3.16 -0.05
N THR A 62 -0.76 3.97 -0.86
CA THR A 62 -1.37 4.93 -1.79
C THR A 62 -1.55 4.32 -3.18
N CYS A 63 -0.57 3.56 -3.67
CA CYS A 63 -0.57 2.94 -5.00
C CYS A 63 -1.34 1.62 -5.07
N LEU A 64 -1.59 0.95 -3.95
CA LEU A 64 -2.41 -0.27 -3.87
C LEU A 64 -3.54 -0.15 -2.85
N THR A 65 -4.53 -1.04 -2.92
CA THR A 65 -5.50 -1.20 -1.84
C THR A 65 -4.85 -1.70 -0.54
N PRO A 66 -5.47 -1.43 0.63
CA PRO A 66 -5.02 -1.97 1.90
C PRO A 66 -4.93 -3.50 1.88
N ARG A 67 -4.10 -4.03 2.78
CA ARG A 67 -3.87 -5.49 2.88
C ARG A 67 -5.14 -6.25 3.26
N THR A 68 -5.46 -7.26 2.46
CA THR A 68 -6.60 -8.14 2.74
C THR A 68 -6.29 -9.16 3.84
N ALA A 69 -7.31 -9.82 4.39
CA ALA A 69 -7.13 -10.87 5.40
C ALA A 69 -6.22 -12.03 4.93
N PRO A 70 -6.32 -12.54 3.69
CA PRO A 70 -5.33 -13.46 3.13
C PRO A 70 -3.90 -12.93 3.17
N GLU A 71 -3.66 -11.67 2.80
CA GLU A 71 -2.32 -11.07 2.83
C GLU A 71 -1.78 -11.03 4.25
N GLN A 72 -2.59 -10.59 5.21
CA GLN A 72 -2.22 -10.54 6.63
C GLN A 72 -1.90 -11.94 7.18
N ARG A 73 -2.67 -12.95 6.78
CA ARG A 73 -2.45 -14.35 7.19
C ARG A 73 -1.18 -14.94 6.60
N PHE A 74 -0.99 -14.85 5.28
CA PHE A 74 0.07 -15.55 4.58
C PHE A 74 1.42 -14.83 4.62
N LEU A 75 1.42 -13.49 4.80
CA LEU A 75 2.64 -12.68 4.76
C LEU A 75 3.10 -12.21 6.15
N LYS A 76 2.50 -12.69 7.25
CA LYS A 76 2.83 -12.30 8.64
C LYS A 76 4.33 -12.36 9.01
N ARG A 77 5.10 -13.24 8.36
CA ARG A 77 6.55 -13.44 8.61
C ARG A 77 7.42 -12.96 7.44
N ARG A 78 6.88 -12.12 6.56
CA ARG A 78 7.56 -11.56 5.39
C ARG A 78 7.75 -10.05 5.57
N PRO A 79 8.67 -9.43 4.81
CA PRO A 79 8.81 -7.97 4.82
C PRO A 79 7.49 -7.25 4.56
N LEU A 80 7.34 -6.08 5.18
CA LEU A 80 6.10 -5.29 5.11
C LEU A 80 5.77 -4.78 3.72
N ASN A 81 6.73 -4.73 2.80
CA ASN A 81 6.49 -4.33 1.42
C ASN A 81 6.10 -5.50 0.51
N TRP A 82 5.95 -6.73 1.05
CA TRP A 82 5.53 -7.88 0.25
C TRP A 82 4.02 -7.94 0.14
N ARG A 83 3.49 -8.05 -1.06
CA ARG A 83 2.05 -8.14 -1.34
C ARG A 83 1.71 -9.46 -2.01
N LEU A 84 0.45 -9.92 -1.90
CA LEU A 84 -0.06 -10.97 -2.78
C LEU A 84 -0.64 -10.28 -4.02
N ALA A 85 -0.02 -10.47 -5.18
CA ALA A 85 -0.43 -9.79 -6.40
C ALA A 85 -1.90 -10.05 -6.76
N CYS A 86 -2.47 -11.20 -6.36
CA CYS A 86 -3.89 -11.51 -6.61
C CYS A 86 -4.87 -10.81 -5.66
N GLN A 87 -4.38 -10.10 -4.64
CA GLN A 87 -5.20 -9.36 -3.67
C GLN A 87 -4.91 -7.86 -3.72
N ALA A 88 -3.82 -7.46 -4.36
CA ALA A 88 -3.43 -6.08 -4.56
C ALA A 88 -4.16 -5.49 -5.77
N VAL A 89 -5.01 -4.50 -5.51
CA VAL A 89 -5.68 -3.72 -6.56
C VAL A 89 -4.92 -2.41 -6.76
N ILE A 90 -4.62 -2.09 -8.02
CA ILE A 90 -3.81 -0.93 -8.41
C ILE A 90 -4.63 0.36 -8.30
N ARG A 91 -4.05 1.39 -7.71
CA ARG A 91 -4.61 2.74 -7.61
C ARG A 91 -3.75 3.75 -8.36
N ASP A 92 -2.44 3.62 -8.23
CA ASP A 92 -1.46 4.51 -8.86
C ASP A 92 -0.23 3.71 -9.33
N SER A 93 0.69 4.39 -10.00
CA SER A 93 1.91 3.83 -10.57
C SER A 93 2.84 3.29 -9.47
N LEU A 94 3.52 2.18 -9.76
CA LEU A 94 4.35 1.50 -8.76
C LEU A 94 5.47 0.67 -9.37
N VAL A 95 6.52 0.47 -8.58
CA VAL A 95 7.59 -0.49 -8.90
C VAL A 95 7.33 -1.81 -8.19
N VAL A 96 7.41 -2.90 -8.95
CA VAL A 96 7.19 -4.27 -8.48
C VAL A 96 8.42 -5.13 -8.77
N VAL A 97 8.85 -5.88 -7.76
CA VAL A 97 9.82 -6.97 -7.91
C VAL A 97 9.07 -8.30 -7.86
N THR A 98 9.11 -9.03 -8.97
CA THR A 98 8.54 -10.37 -9.06
C THR A 98 9.36 -11.36 -8.25
N ARG A 99 8.72 -12.39 -7.66
CA ARG A 99 9.40 -13.51 -6.97
C ARG A 99 10.52 -13.05 -6.00
N PRO A 100 10.26 -12.11 -5.06
CA PRO A 100 11.28 -11.55 -4.18
C PRO A 100 12.02 -12.64 -3.39
N GLN A 101 13.33 -12.52 -3.27
CA GLN A 101 14.15 -13.44 -2.46
C GLN A 101 14.65 -12.68 -1.23
N VAL A 102 14.49 -13.29 -0.06
CA VAL A 102 15.11 -12.76 1.16
C VAL A 102 16.64 -12.82 0.99
N GLY A 103 17.30 -11.67 1.13
CA GLY A 103 18.75 -11.55 0.95
C GLY A 103 19.21 -11.39 -0.50
N TRP A 104 18.35 -10.92 -1.42
CA TRP A 104 18.80 -10.50 -2.75
C TRP A 104 19.82 -9.35 -2.62
N PRO A 105 21.12 -9.55 -2.93
CA PRO A 105 22.14 -8.53 -2.73
C PRO A 105 21.84 -7.31 -3.61
N GLY A 106 21.78 -6.13 -3.00
CA GLY A 106 21.41 -4.89 -3.68
C GLY A 106 19.92 -4.78 -4.04
N GLY A 107 19.07 -5.70 -3.58
CA GLY A 107 17.65 -5.69 -3.91
C GLY A 107 16.90 -4.48 -3.35
N ASP A 108 17.17 -4.13 -2.10
CA ASP A 108 16.58 -2.94 -1.48
C ASP A 108 17.09 -1.65 -2.16
N GLN A 109 18.36 -1.62 -2.57
CA GLN A 109 18.95 -0.49 -3.27
C GLN A 109 18.44 -0.36 -4.70
N ALA A 110 18.24 -1.48 -5.41
CA ALA A 110 17.63 -1.50 -6.73
C ALA A 110 16.16 -1.05 -6.67
N LEU A 111 15.43 -1.49 -5.62
CA LEU A 111 14.05 -1.07 -5.39
C LEU A 111 13.97 0.43 -5.10
N ALA A 112 14.87 0.97 -4.27
CA ALA A 112 14.96 2.40 -3.99
C ALA A 112 15.41 3.23 -5.21
N ALA A 113 16.38 2.73 -5.98
CA ALA A 113 16.85 3.40 -7.19
C ALA A 113 15.74 3.46 -8.25
N ALA A 114 15.00 2.36 -8.43
CA ALA A 114 13.90 2.28 -9.38
C ALA A 114 12.80 3.30 -9.10
N VAL A 115 12.45 3.53 -7.83
CA VAL A 115 11.49 4.57 -7.43
C VAL A 115 11.96 5.96 -7.87
N ASN A 116 13.26 6.25 -7.73
CA ASN A 116 13.81 7.56 -8.10
C ASN A 116 13.95 7.76 -9.61
N THR A 117 13.98 6.70 -10.40
CA THR A 117 14.17 6.75 -11.85
C THR A 117 12.89 6.60 -12.67
N MET A 118 11.74 6.36 -12.02
CA MET A 118 10.46 6.33 -12.72
C MET A 118 10.17 7.70 -13.36
N PRO A 119 9.76 7.75 -14.64
CA PRO A 119 9.28 8.98 -15.23
C PRO A 119 8.01 9.43 -14.48
N VAL A 120 8.09 10.58 -13.83
CA VAL A 120 7.01 11.24 -13.08
C VAL A 120 5.89 11.80 -13.98
N ASP A 121 5.85 11.45 -15.26
CA ASP A 121 4.94 12.03 -16.26
C ASP A 121 3.46 11.60 -16.14
N ALA A 122 3.06 11.01 -15.01
CA ALA A 122 1.67 10.68 -14.71
C ALA A 122 1.19 11.10 -13.30
N MET A 123 1.90 12.00 -12.60
CA MET A 123 1.34 12.62 -11.39
C MET A 123 0.55 13.89 -11.75
N PRO A 124 -0.74 14.03 -11.41
CA PRO A 124 -1.29 15.37 -11.24
C PRO A 124 -0.62 15.97 -10.01
N SER A 125 0.28 16.92 -10.26
CA SER A 125 0.91 17.76 -9.24
C SER A 125 -0.15 18.30 -8.28
N THR A 126 -0.22 17.78 -7.04
CA THR A 126 -0.81 18.51 -5.93
C THR A 126 0.16 19.60 -5.49
N GLN A 127 0.30 20.64 -6.31
CA GLN A 127 0.60 21.96 -5.78
C GLN A 127 -0.69 22.53 -5.18
N ALA A 128 -0.88 22.30 -3.87
CA ALA A 128 -1.73 23.13 -3.05
C ALA A 128 -0.88 23.69 -1.90
N ASN A 129 -0.21 24.79 -2.22
CA ASN A 129 0.19 25.94 -1.41
C ASN A 129 0.05 25.83 0.14
N PRO A 130 1.10 26.11 0.94
CA PRO A 130 0.95 26.30 2.38
C PRO A 130 0.24 27.63 2.65
N ARG A 131 -1.07 27.60 2.85
CA ARG A 131 -1.77 28.70 3.50
C ARG A 131 -1.66 28.50 5.01
N GLN A 132 -0.76 29.27 5.60
CA GLN A 132 -0.78 29.60 7.01
C GLN A 132 -2.02 30.46 7.24
N ASP A 133 -3.15 29.83 7.58
CA ASP A 133 -4.27 30.54 8.17
C ASP A 133 -4.05 30.52 9.68
N SER A 134 -3.24 31.47 10.13
CA SER A 134 -3.23 31.94 11.51
C SER A 134 -4.54 32.71 11.71
N GLU A 135 -5.48 32.18 12.47
CA GLU A 135 -6.55 33.00 13.04
C GLU A 135 -6.38 33.13 14.57
N PRO A 136 -6.74 34.29 15.12
CA PRO A 136 -6.21 34.80 16.38
C PRO A 136 -7.05 34.41 17.60
N ASP A 137 -6.37 34.36 18.75
CA ASP A 137 -6.92 34.51 20.11
C ASP A 137 -7.98 35.63 20.16
N ASP A 138 -9.21 35.30 20.58
CA ASP A 138 -10.15 36.28 21.13
C ASP A 138 -10.78 35.70 22.43
N PRO A 139 -10.47 36.28 23.60
CA PRO A 139 -10.98 35.85 24.89
C PRO A 139 -12.13 36.75 25.36
N ASP A 140 -13.39 36.37 25.15
CA ASP A 140 -14.52 36.91 25.94
C ASP A 140 -15.84 36.17 25.63
N VAL A 141 -16.22 35.21 26.49
CA VAL A 141 -17.64 34.89 26.71
C VAL A 141 -17.85 34.71 28.22
N PRO A 142 -18.75 35.50 28.84
CA PRO A 142 -18.95 35.53 30.28
C PRO A 142 -19.76 34.35 30.84
N ASP A 143 -19.46 34.12 32.11
CA ASP A 143 -20.18 33.42 33.17
C ASP A 143 -21.70 33.64 33.14
N ASP A 144 -22.45 32.54 33.02
CA ASP A 144 -23.82 32.43 33.53
C ASP A 144 -23.94 31.05 34.19
N GLY A 145 -23.88 31.06 35.53
CA GLY A 145 -24.12 29.91 36.35
C GLY A 145 -25.57 29.45 36.33
N ASP A 146 -25.78 28.17 36.60
CA ASP A 146 -26.98 27.70 37.28
C ASP A 146 -26.61 26.42 38.03
N GLY A 147 -26.60 26.52 39.36
CA GLY A 147 -26.39 25.38 40.25
C GLY A 147 -27.70 24.67 40.49
N LEU A 148 -27.65 23.36 40.69
CA LEU A 148 -28.64 22.65 41.51
C LEU A 148 -27.97 21.40 42.11
N GLU A 149 -27.82 21.46 43.43
CA GLU A 149 -27.47 20.38 44.35
C GLU A 149 -28.42 19.18 44.25
N ASN A 150 -27.89 18.00 44.56
CA ASN A 150 -28.47 16.88 45.33
C ASN A 150 -27.34 15.82 45.36
N GLY A 151 -26.70 15.44 46.46
CA GLY A 151 -27.23 15.08 47.78
C GLY A 151 -26.83 13.61 48.00
N ASP A 152 -25.98 13.40 49.02
CA ASP A 152 -25.75 12.24 49.91
C ASP A 152 -26.06 10.79 49.41
N GLU A 153 -25.35 9.72 49.74
CA GLU A 153 -24.79 9.34 51.03
C GLU A 153 -23.98 8.01 50.89
N ALA A 154 -23.05 7.84 51.83
CA ALA A 154 -22.30 6.68 52.33
C ALA A 154 -22.59 5.22 51.88
N GLY A 155 -21.54 4.38 51.92
CA GLY A 155 -21.70 2.93 52.11
C GLY A 155 -20.46 2.06 51.93
N GLU A 156 -19.61 1.98 52.96
CA GLU A 156 -18.56 0.96 53.12
C GLU A 156 -19.07 -0.48 53.09
N ARG A 157 -18.44 -1.34 52.27
CA ARG A 157 -17.81 -2.64 52.61
C ARG A 157 -17.56 -3.51 51.37
#